data_AF-A0A2G9MW12-F1
#
_entry.id   AF-A0A2G9MW12-F1
#
_cell.length_a   1.000
_cell.length_b   1.000
_cell.length_c   1.000
_cell.angle_alpha   90.00
_cell.angle_beta   90.00
_cell.angle_gamma   90.00
#
_symmetry.space_group_name_H-M   'P 1'
#
loop_
_entity.id
_entity.type
_entity.pdbx_description
1 polymer ?
#
loop_
_entity_poly.entity_id
_entity_poly.type
_entity_poly.pdbx_seq_one_letter_code
_entity_poly.pdbx_strand_id
1 'polypeptide(L)'
;MWTTAEVPIPSDPFSCVIGQDEAVRIARIITKQRRNLLLVGPPGVGKSMVAWAVSSSLPPACEEISILHNPECPERPVCESRRRENIDAEEHFFRVSGRATDAADIPFHAAERLGFRCRRCAAISSCNIQACPKCGFDKYRLASSPFDELVTSIDSGRREKRVQTTIKNTVSGADEVFLFEAASDSKARVFNANELEKLKLYALRRPRKILVPLGRKTFIQATGASETELLGDVKHDPYGGHAELGTQPYARVVPGAIHEAHEGVLFIDELSSMGRLQRFILTAMQEKKFPISGKNPSSTGSSVRVDGVPCNFIFVSALNINDLAGILPPLRSRIAGDGYEVLLNTHMGDTKENRDRLLQFMRQEIEKDGRIPHANEDAAHTLIEEARKRAGEIDNAHDSLTLRLRGLSGVIKLAGDLAVFEGAQLIEKKHITLAIEKNRSVEEQLHEKYGSAFKAGMSDLSFREGRERASDIT
;
A
#
# COMPACT_ATOMS: atom_id res chain seq x y z
N MET A 1 36.15 -12.25 14.53
CA MET A 1 36.44 -11.14 13.60
C MET A 1 35.16 -10.35 13.52
N TRP A 2 35.17 -9.07 13.92
CA TRP A 2 33.95 -8.28 14.02
C TRP A 2 33.36 -8.01 12.64
N THR A 3 32.03 -8.04 12.54
CA THR A 3 31.29 -7.71 11.32
C THR A 3 30.04 -6.91 11.65
N THR A 4 29.48 -6.22 10.66
CA THR A 4 28.20 -5.51 10.84
C THR A 4 27.05 -6.43 11.27
N ALA A 5 27.14 -7.75 11.05
CA ALA A 5 26.13 -8.70 11.53
C ALA A 5 25.95 -8.68 13.05
N GLU A 6 27.02 -8.33 13.78
CA GLU A 6 27.02 -8.23 15.24
C GLU A 6 26.41 -6.91 15.75
N VAL A 7 26.15 -5.95 14.87
CA VAL A 7 25.53 -4.65 15.23
C VAL A 7 24.04 -4.85 15.50
N PRO A 8 23.53 -4.49 16.69
CA PRO A 8 22.13 -4.66 17.04
C PRO A 8 21.24 -3.72 16.21
N ILE A 9 20.14 -4.24 15.68
CA ILE A 9 19.09 -3.44 15.06
C ILE A 9 17.99 -3.21 16.11
N PRO A 10 17.66 -1.95 16.44
CA PRO A 10 16.58 -1.66 17.39
C PRO A 10 15.23 -2.22 16.92
N SER A 11 14.44 -2.75 17.86
CA SER A 11 13.07 -3.19 17.57
C SER A 11 12.08 -2.04 17.43
N ASP A 12 12.38 -0.89 18.06
CA ASP A 12 11.56 0.32 17.99
C ASP A 12 11.82 1.05 16.65
N PRO A 13 10.80 1.23 15.79
CA PRO A 13 10.94 1.94 14.51
C PRO A 13 11.54 3.34 14.65
N PHE A 14 11.28 4.03 15.76
CA PHE A 14 11.82 5.37 16.00
C PHE A 14 13.33 5.37 16.27
N SER A 15 13.84 4.32 16.92
CA SER A 15 15.28 4.16 17.17
C SER A 15 16.05 3.78 15.91
N CYS A 16 15.36 3.42 14.83
CA CYS A 16 15.96 3.23 13.52
C CYS A 16 16.28 4.54 12.80
N VAL A 17 15.73 5.68 13.24
CA VAL A 17 16.02 6.98 12.65
C VAL A 17 17.32 7.53 13.23
N ILE A 18 18.25 7.94 12.37
CA ILE A 18 19.61 8.33 12.75
C ILE A 18 19.75 9.85 12.79
N GLY A 19 20.20 10.39 13.92
CA GLY A 19 20.60 11.80 14.10
C GLY A 19 19.48 12.84 14.03
N GLN A 20 18.21 12.41 14.10
CA GLN A 20 17.03 13.29 14.06
C GLN A 20 16.24 13.25 15.38
N ASP A 21 16.91 13.47 16.51
CA ASP A 21 16.34 13.29 17.85
C ASP A 21 15.08 14.14 18.08
N GLU A 22 15.09 15.40 17.65
CA GLU A 22 13.92 16.28 17.75
C GLU A 22 12.76 15.79 16.89
N ALA A 23 13.02 15.39 15.64
CA ALA A 23 12.00 14.87 14.74
C ALA A 23 11.40 13.57 15.30
N VAL A 24 12.21 12.69 15.87
CA VAL A 24 11.77 11.46 16.53
C VAL A 24 10.90 11.77 17.75
N ARG A 25 11.32 12.71 18.60
CA ARG A 25 10.54 13.14 19.77
C ARG A 25 9.15 13.63 19.36
N ILE A 26 9.08 14.48 18.34
CA ILE A 26 7.82 15.00 17.79
C ILE A 26 7.00 13.87 17.16
N ALA A 27 7.65 12.99 16.40
CA ALA A 27 7.00 11.84 15.77
C ALA A 27 6.34 10.89 16.79
N ARG A 28 6.94 10.71 17.98
CA ARG A 28 6.29 9.97 19.08
C ARG A 28 5.05 10.69 19.63
N ILE A 29 5.11 12.02 19.75
CA ILE A 29 3.97 12.83 20.23
C ILE A 29 2.80 12.72 19.25
N ILE A 30 3.05 12.91 17.95
CA ILE A 30 1.98 12.88 16.95
C ILE A 30 1.35 11.50 16.79
N THR A 31 2.12 10.42 17.00
CA THR A 31 1.60 9.05 16.92
C THR A 31 0.54 8.80 17.98
N LYS A 32 0.75 9.34 19.20
CA LYS A 32 -0.21 9.23 20.30
C LYS A 32 -1.39 10.20 20.16
N GLN A 33 -1.11 11.44 19.74
CA GLN A 33 -2.10 12.53 19.69
C GLN A 33 -2.84 12.64 18.36
N ARG A 34 -2.45 11.83 17.35
CA ARG A 34 -2.94 11.88 15.96
C ARG A 34 -2.90 13.28 15.35
N ARG A 35 -1.72 13.92 15.43
CA ARG A 35 -1.44 15.27 14.92
C ARG A 35 -0.69 15.21 13.59
N ASN A 36 -0.75 16.29 12.81
CA ASN A 36 -0.09 16.35 11.50
C ASN A 36 1.40 16.73 11.65
N LEU A 37 2.21 16.36 10.66
CA LEU A 37 3.65 16.64 10.65
C LEU A 37 4.10 17.13 9.28
N LEU A 38 4.86 18.21 9.28
CA LEU A 38 5.59 18.70 8.12
C LEU A 38 7.10 18.58 8.37
N LEU A 39 7.77 17.80 7.54
CA LEU A 39 9.21 17.57 7.55
C LEU A 39 9.88 18.43 6.46
N VAL A 40 10.72 19.36 6.87
CA VAL A 40 11.47 20.23 5.97
C VAL A 40 12.95 19.86 6.04
N GLY A 41 13.59 19.63 4.90
CA GLY A 41 15.02 19.34 4.87
C GLY A 41 15.51 18.91 3.48
N PRO A 42 16.83 18.90 3.25
CA PRO A 42 17.38 18.51 1.95
C PRO A 42 17.08 17.05 1.60
N PRO A 43 17.28 16.62 0.35
CA PRO A 43 17.08 15.23 -0.04
C PRO A 43 18.02 14.30 0.74
N GLY A 44 17.50 13.15 1.17
CA GLY A 44 18.31 12.09 1.77
C GLY A 44 18.58 12.20 3.28
N VAL A 45 17.92 13.11 4.00
CA VAL A 45 18.06 13.27 5.47
C VAL A 45 17.09 12.43 6.32
N GLY A 46 16.37 11.49 5.70
CA GLY A 46 15.48 10.57 6.42
C GLY A 46 14.01 11.00 6.56
N LYS A 47 13.52 11.92 5.73
CA LYS A 47 12.11 12.36 5.71
C LYS A 47 11.11 11.19 5.68
N SER A 48 11.26 10.29 4.70
CA SER A 48 10.40 9.12 4.57
C SER A 48 10.61 8.10 5.70
N MET A 49 11.82 8.02 6.27
CA MET A 49 12.11 7.12 7.40
C MET A 49 11.37 7.55 8.67
N VAL A 50 11.32 8.86 8.96
CA VAL A 50 10.53 9.39 10.07
C VAL A 50 9.04 9.12 9.86
N ALA A 51 8.53 9.34 8.65
CA ALA A 51 7.12 9.06 8.32
C ALA A 51 6.77 7.56 8.45
N TRP A 52 7.67 6.69 8.00
CA TRP A 52 7.52 5.23 8.13
C TRP A 52 7.53 4.79 9.61
N ALA A 53 8.40 5.38 10.43
CA ALA A 53 8.46 5.10 11.87
C ALA A 53 7.15 5.48 12.59
N VAL A 54 6.54 6.60 12.21
CA VAL A 54 5.19 7.00 12.70
C VAL A 54 4.17 5.91 12.36
N SER A 55 4.10 5.50 11.10
CA SER A 55 3.10 4.53 10.65
C SER A 55 3.28 3.15 11.26
N SER A 56 4.53 2.68 11.38
CA SER A 56 4.85 1.38 11.99
C SER A 56 4.54 1.32 13.48
N SER A 57 4.43 2.48 14.13
CA SER A 57 4.12 2.59 15.55
C SER A 57 2.63 2.81 15.83
N LEU A 58 1.79 2.91 14.79
CA LEU A 58 0.33 3.02 14.95
C LEU A 58 -0.30 1.66 15.23
N PRO A 59 -1.40 1.62 16.00
CA PRO A 59 -2.21 0.42 16.13
C PRO A 59 -2.80 0.02 14.76
N PRO A 60 -3.14 -1.26 14.57
CA PRO A 60 -3.80 -1.71 13.36
C PRO A 60 -5.16 -1.03 13.20
N ALA A 61 -5.63 -0.91 11.95
CA ALA A 61 -6.92 -0.31 11.64
C ALA A 61 -8.09 -1.04 12.35
N CYS A 62 -8.99 -0.26 12.93
CA CYS A 62 -10.18 -0.73 13.63
C CYS A 62 -11.42 -0.69 12.73
N GLU A 63 -11.41 0.09 11.64
CA GLU A 63 -12.57 0.27 10.76
C GLU A 63 -12.34 -0.29 9.35
N GLU A 64 -13.33 -1.02 8.84
CA GLU A 64 -13.50 -1.41 7.44
C GLU A 64 -14.49 -0.46 6.75
N ILE A 65 -14.15 0.01 5.55
CA ILE A 65 -15.04 0.86 4.75
C ILE A 65 -15.66 0.00 3.66
N SER A 66 -16.99 -0.05 3.62
CA SER A 66 -17.78 -0.74 2.61
C SER A 66 -18.71 0.22 1.89
N ILE A 67 -18.92 0.00 0.60
CA ILE A 67 -19.93 0.71 -0.19
C ILE A 67 -21.11 -0.22 -0.44
N LEU A 68 -22.29 0.19 -0.02
CA LEU A 68 -23.55 -0.50 -0.18
C LEU A 68 -24.27 -0.02 -1.45
N HIS A 69 -24.90 -0.95 -2.16
CA HIS A 69 -25.84 -0.59 -3.21
C HIS A 69 -27.02 0.20 -2.64
N ASN A 70 -27.51 1.20 -3.39
CA ASN A 70 -28.67 1.98 -3.03
C ASN A 70 -29.79 1.76 -4.06
N PRO A 71 -30.85 0.98 -3.74
CA PRO A 71 -31.92 0.66 -4.68
C PRO A 71 -32.73 1.88 -5.14
N GLU A 72 -32.91 2.88 -4.28
CA GLU A 72 -33.68 4.10 -4.60
C GLU A 72 -32.90 5.02 -5.55
N CYS A 73 -31.58 5.08 -5.39
CA CYS A 73 -30.70 5.90 -6.21
C CYS A 73 -29.36 5.18 -6.43
N PRO A 74 -29.23 4.33 -7.47
CA PRO A 74 -28.01 3.57 -7.74
C PRO A 74 -26.76 4.44 -7.92
N GLU A 75 -26.93 5.64 -8.47
CA GLU A 75 -25.87 6.66 -8.66
C GLU A 75 -25.38 7.32 -7.36
N ARG A 76 -26.05 7.03 -6.23
CA ARG A 76 -25.65 7.45 -4.88
C ARG A 76 -25.50 6.23 -3.95
N PRO A 77 -24.45 5.41 -4.13
CA PRO A 77 -24.16 4.32 -3.20
C PRO A 77 -23.92 4.85 -1.78
N VAL A 78 -24.23 4.03 -0.78
CA VAL A 78 -24.13 4.42 0.64
C VAL A 78 -22.81 3.91 1.22
N CYS A 79 -22.05 4.78 1.88
CA CYS A 79 -20.85 4.39 2.60
C CYS A 79 -21.20 3.87 4.01
N GLU A 80 -20.63 2.74 4.38
CA GLU A 80 -20.76 2.13 5.70
C GLU A 80 -19.37 1.86 6.29
N SER A 81 -19.11 2.37 7.50
CA SER A 81 -17.94 2.00 8.30
C SER A 81 -18.33 0.93 9.32
N ARG A 82 -17.52 -0.13 9.39
CA ARG A 82 -17.72 -1.26 10.30
C ARG A 82 -16.52 -1.44 11.18
N ARG A 83 -16.74 -1.52 12.49
CA ARG A 83 -15.67 -1.77 13.47
C ARG A 83 -15.26 -3.25 13.49
N ARG A 84 -13.98 -3.48 13.75
CA ARG A 84 -13.35 -4.80 13.87
C ARG A 84 -14.08 -5.70 14.87
N GLU A 85 -14.48 -5.18 16.01
CA GLU A 85 -15.26 -5.91 17.03
C GLU A 85 -16.55 -6.52 16.47
N ASN A 86 -17.28 -5.76 15.65
CA ASN A 86 -18.53 -6.23 15.04
C ASN A 86 -18.26 -7.26 13.93
N ILE A 87 -17.16 -7.09 13.18
CA ILE A 87 -16.76 -8.02 12.12
C ILE A 87 -16.32 -9.34 12.73
N ASP A 88 -15.48 -9.30 13.77
CA ASP A 88 -14.99 -10.47 14.47
C ASP A 88 -16.14 -11.18 15.20
N ALA A 89 -17.08 -10.43 15.79
CA ALA A 89 -18.27 -11.01 16.41
C ALA A 89 -19.20 -11.67 15.37
N GLU A 90 -19.38 -11.06 14.20
CA GLU A 90 -20.11 -11.67 13.09
C GLU A 90 -19.41 -12.94 12.62
N GLU A 91 -18.10 -12.91 12.35
CA GLU A 91 -17.33 -14.09 11.94
C GLU A 91 -17.38 -15.19 13.01
N HIS A 92 -17.21 -14.82 14.28
CA HIS A 92 -17.30 -15.76 15.39
C HIS A 92 -18.71 -16.36 15.51
N PHE A 93 -19.75 -15.55 15.33
CA PHE A 93 -21.13 -16.04 15.28
C PHE A 93 -21.33 -17.01 14.11
N PHE A 94 -20.80 -16.73 12.91
CA PHE A 94 -20.82 -17.69 11.79
C PHE A 94 -19.96 -18.94 12.04
N ARG A 95 -18.93 -18.84 12.88
CA ARG A 95 -18.08 -19.98 13.27
C ARG A 95 -18.74 -20.89 14.30
N VAL A 96 -19.46 -20.31 15.26
CA VAL A 96 -20.07 -21.00 16.40
C VAL A 96 -21.51 -21.40 16.14
N SER A 97 -22.27 -20.56 15.44
CA SER A 97 -23.65 -20.85 15.06
C SER A 97 -23.67 -21.68 13.78
N GLY A 98 -24.74 -22.46 13.63
CA GLY A 98 -24.91 -23.38 12.51
C GLY A 98 -24.46 -24.79 12.86
N ARG A 99 -25.36 -25.74 12.64
CA ARG A 99 -25.12 -27.17 12.88
C ARG A 99 -24.19 -27.73 11.81
N ALA A 100 -23.08 -28.33 12.22
CA ALA A 100 -22.21 -29.06 11.30
C ALA A 100 -22.98 -30.25 10.70
N THR A 101 -23.00 -30.31 9.37
CA THR A 101 -23.72 -31.32 8.58
C THR A 101 -22.77 -31.84 7.50
N ASP A 102 -22.76 -33.15 7.30
CA ASP A 102 -21.90 -33.76 6.28
C ASP A 102 -22.45 -33.50 4.88
N ALA A 103 -21.56 -33.47 3.88
CA ALA A 103 -21.93 -33.23 2.48
C ALA A 103 -23.00 -34.19 1.91
N ALA A 104 -23.22 -35.34 2.55
CA ALA A 104 -24.25 -36.30 2.19
C ALA A 104 -25.66 -35.82 2.54
N ASP A 105 -25.82 -35.13 3.67
CA ASP A 105 -27.11 -34.72 4.24
C ASP A 105 -27.59 -33.36 3.70
N ILE A 106 -26.76 -32.68 2.90
CA ILE A 106 -27.10 -31.43 2.24
C ILE A 106 -28.03 -31.71 1.04
N PRO A 107 -29.13 -30.94 0.86
CA PRO A 107 -29.98 -31.02 -0.32
C PRO A 107 -29.19 -30.92 -1.63
N PHE A 108 -29.61 -31.68 -2.64
CA PHE A 108 -28.86 -31.84 -3.90
C PHE A 108 -28.43 -30.49 -4.52
N HIS A 109 -29.37 -29.56 -4.66
CA HIS A 109 -29.13 -28.23 -5.25
C HIS A 109 -28.13 -27.38 -4.44
N ALA A 110 -28.19 -27.46 -3.10
CA ALA A 110 -27.24 -26.75 -2.24
C ALA A 110 -25.84 -27.38 -2.28
N ALA A 111 -25.77 -28.71 -2.28
CA ALA A 111 -24.51 -29.45 -2.36
C ALA A 111 -23.81 -29.26 -3.72
N GLU A 112 -24.57 -29.12 -4.81
CA GLU A 112 -24.06 -28.83 -6.15
C GLU A 112 -23.42 -27.44 -6.21
N ARG A 113 -24.14 -26.38 -5.80
CA ARG A 113 -23.64 -24.99 -5.83
C ARG A 113 -22.46 -24.74 -4.89
N LEU A 114 -22.40 -25.46 -3.77
CA LEU A 114 -21.25 -25.43 -2.84
C LEU A 114 -20.03 -26.23 -3.35
N GLY A 115 -20.20 -27.03 -4.42
CA GLY A 115 -19.14 -27.85 -5.01
C GLY A 115 -18.93 -29.22 -4.35
N PHE A 116 -19.79 -29.62 -3.42
CA PHE A 116 -19.73 -30.92 -2.75
C PHE A 116 -20.27 -32.06 -3.61
N ARG A 117 -21.25 -31.80 -4.49
CA ARG A 117 -21.81 -32.79 -5.41
C ARG A 117 -21.57 -32.42 -6.86
N CYS A 118 -21.17 -33.40 -7.67
CA CYS A 118 -21.03 -33.21 -9.11
C CYS A 118 -22.40 -33.19 -9.79
N ARG A 119 -22.67 -32.14 -10.58
CA ARG A 119 -23.88 -32.02 -11.42
C ARG A 119 -24.10 -33.22 -12.35
N ARG A 120 -23.01 -33.77 -12.92
CA ARG A 120 -23.08 -34.84 -13.94
C ARG A 120 -23.32 -36.22 -13.36
N CYS A 121 -22.63 -36.58 -12.27
CA CYS A 121 -22.63 -37.95 -11.75
C CYS A 121 -23.12 -38.08 -10.31
N ALA A 122 -23.57 -36.98 -9.70
CA ALA A 122 -24.01 -36.87 -8.31
C ALA A 122 -22.98 -37.28 -7.24
N ALA A 123 -21.75 -37.60 -7.63
CA ALA A 123 -20.72 -38.04 -6.71
C ALA A 123 -20.33 -36.94 -5.73
N ILE A 124 -20.28 -37.29 -4.44
CA ILE A 124 -19.79 -36.42 -3.39
C ILE A 124 -18.27 -36.36 -3.46
N SER A 125 -17.71 -35.16 -3.41
CA SER A 125 -16.26 -34.94 -3.51
C SER A 125 -15.90 -33.59 -2.92
N SER A 126 -14.62 -33.39 -2.58
CA SER A 126 -14.19 -32.15 -1.92
C SER A 126 -14.55 -30.90 -2.73
N CYS A 127 -15.07 -29.89 -2.04
CA CYS A 127 -15.41 -28.59 -2.61
C CYS A 127 -14.18 -27.81 -3.11
N ASN A 128 -12.95 -28.23 -2.81
CA ASN A 128 -11.74 -27.55 -3.28
C ASN A 128 -11.26 -28.05 -4.65
N ILE A 129 -11.78 -29.18 -5.13
CA ILE A 129 -11.36 -29.78 -6.40
C ILE A 129 -12.28 -29.27 -7.52
N GLN A 130 -11.68 -28.71 -8.59
CA GLN A 130 -12.41 -28.23 -9.77
C GLN A 130 -13.08 -29.36 -10.56
N ALA A 131 -12.35 -30.45 -10.82
CA ALA A 131 -12.89 -31.60 -11.53
C ALA A 131 -13.44 -32.66 -10.58
N CYS A 132 -14.55 -33.29 -10.95
CA CYS A 132 -15.08 -34.43 -10.22
C CYS A 132 -14.13 -35.64 -10.35
N PRO A 133 -13.65 -36.23 -9.24
CA PRO A 133 -12.74 -37.38 -9.28
C PRO A 133 -13.35 -38.64 -9.89
N LYS A 134 -14.69 -38.73 -9.99
CA LYS A 134 -15.39 -39.91 -10.54
C LYS A 134 -15.63 -39.82 -12.05
N CYS A 135 -15.91 -38.64 -12.59
CA CYS A 135 -16.32 -38.50 -14.00
C CYS A 135 -15.51 -37.45 -14.78
N GLY A 136 -14.52 -36.81 -14.16
CA GLY A 136 -13.68 -35.78 -14.76
C GLY A 136 -14.41 -34.48 -15.11
N PHE A 137 -15.71 -34.37 -14.84
CA PHE A 137 -16.49 -33.19 -15.17
C PHE A 137 -16.15 -32.01 -14.25
N ASP A 138 -15.94 -30.83 -14.82
CA ASP A 138 -15.74 -29.59 -14.06
C ASP A 138 -17.00 -29.25 -13.28
N LYS A 139 -16.88 -29.17 -11.95
CA LYS A 139 -18.00 -28.90 -11.05
C LYS A 139 -18.56 -27.49 -11.18
N TYR A 140 -17.77 -26.54 -11.67
CA TYR A 140 -18.12 -25.12 -11.68
C TYR A 140 -18.50 -24.59 -13.06
N ARG A 141 -18.43 -25.44 -14.09
CA ARG A 141 -18.80 -25.08 -15.45
C ARG A 141 -20.33 -25.12 -15.60
N LEU A 142 -20.94 -23.95 -15.84
CA LEU A 142 -22.32 -23.87 -16.30
C LEU A 142 -22.40 -24.45 -17.73
N ALA A 143 -23.50 -25.15 -18.03
CA ALA A 143 -23.69 -25.79 -19.33
C ALA A 143 -23.65 -24.74 -20.44
N SER A 144 -22.68 -24.86 -21.35
CA SER A 144 -22.55 -24.01 -22.53
C SER A 144 -23.67 -24.34 -23.52
N SER A 145 -24.71 -23.50 -23.59
CA SER A 145 -25.48 -23.37 -24.82
C SER A 145 -24.59 -22.72 -25.89
N PRO A 146 -24.70 -23.05 -27.19
CA PRO A 146 -23.97 -22.38 -28.26
C PRO A 146 -24.18 -20.86 -28.30
N PHE A 147 -25.23 -20.36 -27.65
CA PHE A 147 -25.50 -18.92 -27.49
C PHE A 147 -24.82 -18.27 -26.27
N ASP A 148 -24.37 -19.04 -25.27
CA ASP A 148 -23.75 -18.49 -24.05
C ASP A 148 -22.29 -18.10 -24.23
N GLU A 149 -21.58 -18.70 -25.21
CA GLU A 149 -20.18 -18.38 -25.52
C GLU A 149 -19.98 -16.95 -26.07
N LEU A 150 -21.05 -16.33 -26.58
CA LEU A 150 -21.01 -14.97 -27.13
C LEU A 150 -21.26 -13.86 -26.08
N VAL A 151 -21.81 -14.20 -24.92
CA VAL A 151 -22.27 -13.23 -23.91
C VAL A 151 -21.46 -13.28 -22.61
N THR A 152 -20.82 -14.40 -22.28
CA THR A 152 -20.29 -14.64 -20.92
C THR A 152 -18.76 -14.68 -20.85
N SER A 153 -18.10 -13.62 -21.28
CA SER A 153 -16.66 -13.41 -21.01
C SER A 153 -16.38 -12.84 -19.60
N ILE A 154 -17.40 -12.69 -18.74
CA ILE A 154 -17.29 -11.98 -17.46
C ILE A 154 -18.02 -12.76 -16.35
N ASP A 155 -17.24 -13.47 -15.53
CA ASP A 155 -17.52 -13.94 -14.16
C ASP A 155 -18.42 -15.16 -13.85
N SER A 156 -18.82 -15.98 -14.83
CA SER A 156 -19.78 -17.08 -14.62
C SER A 156 -19.13 -18.46 -14.33
N GLY A 157 -18.38 -18.58 -13.23
CA GLY A 157 -17.78 -19.86 -12.82
C GLY A 157 -17.25 -19.91 -11.39
N ARG A 158 -17.70 -18.99 -10.52
CA ARG A 158 -17.21 -18.93 -9.14
C ARG A 158 -18.03 -19.82 -8.21
N ARG A 159 -17.33 -20.69 -7.47
CA ARG A 159 -17.86 -21.42 -6.33
C ARG A 159 -18.57 -20.47 -5.36
N GLU A 160 -19.82 -20.78 -5.06
CA GLU A 160 -20.54 -20.08 -3.99
C GLU A 160 -20.07 -20.59 -2.64
N LYS A 161 -19.69 -19.68 -1.73
CA LYS A 161 -19.33 -20.05 -0.35
C LYS A 161 -20.58 -20.34 0.50
N ARG A 162 -21.73 -19.82 0.09
CA ARG A 162 -22.99 -19.85 0.85
C ARG A 162 -24.17 -20.03 -0.11
N VAL A 163 -25.07 -20.95 0.19
CA VAL A 163 -26.26 -21.24 -0.63
C VAL A 163 -27.50 -21.27 0.26
N GLN A 164 -28.52 -20.50 -0.09
CA GLN A 164 -29.81 -20.49 0.58
C GLN A 164 -30.77 -21.44 -0.15
N THR A 165 -31.52 -22.26 0.59
CA THR A 165 -32.50 -23.19 0.03
C THR A 165 -33.71 -23.29 0.95
N THR A 166 -34.89 -23.33 0.36
CA THR A 166 -36.15 -23.54 1.09
C THR A 166 -36.48 -25.03 1.08
N ILE A 167 -36.73 -25.61 2.25
CA ILE A 167 -37.09 -27.01 2.43
C ILE A 167 -38.48 -27.06 3.07
N LYS A 168 -39.38 -27.83 2.47
CA LYS A 168 -40.70 -28.11 3.05
C LYS A 168 -40.56 -29.01 4.27
N ASN A 169 -40.98 -28.53 5.43
CA ASN A 169 -40.99 -29.34 6.64
C ASN A 169 -42.14 -30.35 6.55
N THR A 170 -41.82 -31.64 6.59
CA THR A 170 -42.78 -32.75 6.47
C THR A 170 -43.73 -32.87 7.67
N VAL A 171 -43.43 -32.21 8.80
CA VAL A 171 -44.21 -32.30 10.05
C VAL A 171 -45.19 -31.12 10.19
N SER A 172 -44.80 -29.91 9.80
CA SER A 172 -45.61 -28.69 9.95
C SER A 172 -46.26 -28.21 8.64
N GLY A 173 -45.86 -28.75 7.48
CA GLY A 173 -46.32 -28.31 6.17
C GLY A 173 -45.84 -26.91 5.78
N ALA A 174 -45.01 -26.26 6.60
CA ALA A 174 -44.47 -24.94 6.36
C ALA A 174 -43.15 -25.00 5.56
N ASP A 175 -42.94 -23.99 4.72
CA ASP A 175 -41.67 -23.77 4.01
C ASP A 175 -40.64 -23.16 4.97
N GLU A 176 -39.62 -23.93 5.36
CA GLU A 176 -38.52 -23.45 6.19
C GLU A 176 -37.29 -23.14 5.33
N VAL A 177 -36.68 -21.98 5.58
CA VAL A 177 -35.49 -21.54 4.85
C VAL A 177 -34.25 -21.97 5.61
N PHE A 178 -33.32 -22.62 4.92
CA PHE A 178 -32.01 -23.01 5.42
C PHE A 178 -30.89 -22.33 4.62
N LEU A 179 -29.81 -21.98 5.31
CA LEU A 179 -28.57 -21.47 4.70
C LEU A 179 -27.48 -22.49 4.93
N PHE A 180 -26.79 -22.88 3.85
CA PHE A 180 -25.68 -23.82 3.88
C PHE A 180 -24.38 -23.07 3.56
N GLU A 181 -23.39 -23.15 4.45
CA GLU A 181 -22.06 -22.57 4.24
C GLU A 181 -21.01 -23.67 4.22
N ALA A 182 -20.14 -23.70 3.21
CA ALA A 182 -19.06 -24.67 3.15
C ALA A 182 -18.01 -24.35 4.23
N ALA A 183 -17.87 -25.23 5.23
CA ALA A 183 -16.97 -25.01 6.37
C ALA A 183 -15.61 -25.72 6.20
N SER A 184 -15.59 -26.84 5.48
CA SER A 184 -14.38 -27.62 5.16
C SER A 184 -14.60 -28.46 3.90
N ASP A 185 -13.61 -29.25 3.50
CA ASP A 185 -13.62 -30.11 2.31
C ASP A 185 -14.83 -31.04 2.18
N SER A 186 -15.43 -31.49 3.29
CA SER A 186 -16.54 -32.46 3.28
C SER A 186 -17.72 -32.09 4.20
N LYS A 187 -17.65 -30.95 4.90
CA LYS A 187 -18.68 -30.51 5.85
C LYS A 187 -19.20 -29.12 5.52
N ALA A 188 -20.50 -28.95 5.65
CA ALA A 188 -21.15 -27.64 5.63
C ALA A 188 -21.75 -27.32 7.00
N ARG A 189 -21.95 -26.03 7.26
CA ARG A 189 -22.77 -25.55 8.37
C ARG A 189 -24.15 -25.22 7.86
N VAL A 190 -25.16 -25.62 8.63
CA VAL A 190 -26.58 -25.38 8.34
C VAL A 190 -27.14 -24.43 9.37
N PHE A 191 -27.79 -23.37 8.91
CA PHE A 191 -28.48 -22.40 9.76
C PHE A 191 -30.00 -22.54 9.55
N ASN A 192 -30.75 -22.66 10.65
CA ASN A 192 -32.21 -22.79 10.64
C ASN A 192 -32.92 -21.44 10.53
N ALA A 193 -34.23 -21.41 10.24
CA ALA A 193 -35.02 -20.18 10.09
C ALA A 193 -34.89 -19.18 11.26
N ASN A 194 -34.88 -19.63 12.52
CA ASN A 194 -34.72 -18.74 13.70
C ASN A 194 -33.28 -18.20 13.85
N GLU A 195 -32.28 -19.01 13.51
CA GLU A 195 -30.88 -18.56 13.46
C GLU A 195 -30.69 -17.61 12.28
N LEU A 196 -31.39 -17.88 11.18
CA LEU A 196 -31.49 -17.03 10.01
C LEU A 196 -32.24 -15.74 10.28
N GLU A 197 -33.24 -15.68 11.16
CA GLU A 197 -33.86 -14.42 11.58
C GLU A 197 -32.90 -13.57 12.40
N LYS A 198 -32.18 -14.20 13.35
CA LYS A 198 -31.07 -13.56 14.05
C LYS A 198 -30.00 -13.09 13.07
N LEU A 199 -29.68 -13.88 12.04
CA LEU A 199 -28.76 -13.50 10.96
C LEU A 199 -29.34 -12.44 10.02
N LYS A 200 -30.64 -12.44 9.71
CA LYS A 200 -31.33 -11.52 8.79
C LYS A 200 -31.37 -10.12 9.38
N LEU A 201 -31.50 -9.99 10.71
CA LEU A 201 -31.28 -8.72 11.41
C LEU A 201 -29.86 -8.15 11.16
N TYR A 202 -28.85 -9.00 10.88
CA TYR A 202 -27.50 -8.58 10.49
C TYR A 202 -27.25 -8.56 8.97
N ALA A 203 -27.95 -9.39 8.18
CA ALA A 203 -27.75 -9.66 6.75
C ALA A 203 -28.74 -8.95 5.82
N LEU A 204 -29.72 -8.21 6.35
CA LEU A 204 -30.55 -7.24 5.60
C LEU A 204 -29.75 -6.08 5.00
N ARG A 205 -28.41 -6.12 5.08
CA ARG A 205 -27.54 -5.18 4.40
C ARG A 205 -27.43 -5.58 2.94
N ARG A 206 -28.00 -4.70 2.12
CA ARG A 206 -27.84 -4.51 0.66
C ARG A 206 -26.48 -5.02 0.14
N PRO A 207 -26.39 -5.51 -1.11
CA PRO A 207 -25.14 -5.99 -1.67
C PRO A 207 -24.03 -4.93 -1.51
N ARG A 208 -22.86 -5.36 -1.08
CA ARG A 208 -21.77 -4.48 -0.64
C ARG A 208 -20.44 -4.81 -1.31
N LYS A 209 -19.63 -3.79 -1.50
CA LYS A 209 -18.22 -3.89 -1.88
C LYS A 209 -17.37 -3.39 -0.73
N ILE A 210 -16.44 -4.22 -0.26
CA ILE A 210 -15.40 -3.76 0.66
C ILE A 210 -14.46 -2.85 -0.13
N LEU A 211 -14.39 -1.59 0.28
CA LEU A 211 -13.57 -0.58 -0.36
C LEU A 211 -12.19 -0.53 0.28
N VAL A 212 -12.14 -0.48 1.61
CA VAL A 212 -10.91 -0.40 2.40
C VAL A 212 -10.95 -1.48 3.49
N PRO A 213 -10.13 -2.55 3.37
CA PRO A 213 -10.18 -3.70 4.28
C PRO A 213 -9.47 -3.44 5.62
N LEU A 214 -9.74 -4.28 6.64
CA LEU A 214 -9.07 -4.23 7.94
C LEU A 214 -7.57 -4.56 7.89
N GLY A 215 -7.17 -5.54 7.07
CA GLY A 215 -5.79 -6.01 6.94
C GLY A 215 -4.93 -5.17 6.00
N ARG A 216 -5.22 -3.87 5.88
CA ARG A 216 -4.53 -2.95 4.96
C ARG A 216 -3.18 -2.48 5.50
N LYS A 217 -2.34 -1.98 4.59
CA LYS A 217 -1.14 -1.22 4.96
C LYS A 217 -1.57 0.15 5.51
N THR A 218 -1.01 0.53 6.65
CA THR A 218 -1.30 1.82 7.31
C THR A 218 -0.35 2.95 6.86
N PHE A 219 0.66 2.63 6.03
CA PHE A 219 1.55 3.62 5.42
C PHE A 219 1.22 3.75 3.93
N ILE A 220 0.59 4.85 3.55
CA ILE A 220 0.23 5.14 2.16
C ILE A 220 1.08 6.30 1.67
N GLN A 221 1.88 6.06 0.64
CA GLN A 221 2.69 7.09 -0.01
C GLN A 221 1.98 7.55 -1.30
N ALA A 222 1.78 8.86 -1.43
CA ALA A 222 1.09 9.49 -2.55
C ALA A 222 1.93 10.62 -3.20
N THR A 223 3.25 10.50 -3.17
CA THR A 223 4.18 11.43 -3.85
C THR A 223 3.95 11.40 -5.35
N GLY A 224 3.63 12.54 -5.96
CA GLY A 224 3.36 12.63 -7.40
C GLY A 224 2.06 11.96 -7.85
N ALA A 225 1.16 11.65 -6.92
CA ALA A 225 -0.11 10.99 -7.22
C ALA A 225 -0.99 11.84 -8.15
N SER A 226 -1.71 11.18 -9.06
CA SER A 226 -2.74 11.84 -9.85
C SER A 226 -3.96 12.22 -8.99
N GLU A 227 -4.87 13.03 -9.53
CA GLU A 227 -6.13 13.34 -8.82
C GLU A 227 -6.94 12.08 -8.51
N THR A 228 -6.97 11.10 -9.43
CA THR A 228 -7.72 9.85 -9.26
C THR A 228 -7.06 8.93 -8.24
N GLU A 229 -5.73 8.87 -8.22
CA GLU A 229 -4.99 8.08 -7.22
C GLU A 229 -5.14 8.68 -5.82
N LEU A 230 -5.09 10.01 -5.69
CA LEU A 230 -5.21 10.66 -4.39
C LEU A 230 -6.64 10.62 -3.83
N LEU A 231 -7.63 10.98 -4.66
CA LEU A 231 -9.01 11.22 -4.23
C LEU A 231 -9.96 10.05 -4.50
N GLY A 232 -9.54 9.06 -5.28
CA GLY A 232 -10.40 7.97 -5.72
C GLY A 232 -11.19 8.33 -6.98
N ASP A 233 -11.80 7.30 -7.57
CA ASP A 233 -12.52 7.43 -8.83
C ASP A 233 -13.62 6.35 -8.95
N VAL A 234 -14.45 6.46 -9.97
CA VAL A 234 -15.45 5.44 -10.32
C VAL A 234 -15.16 4.91 -11.72
N LYS A 235 -14.95 3.59 -11.82
CA LYS A 235 -14.65 2.93 -13.10
C LYS A 235 -15.78 3.16 -14.11
N HIS A 236 -15.38 3.30 -15.38
CA HIS A 236 -16.31 3.32 -16.49
C HIS A 236 -17.04 1.97 -16.61
N ASP A 237 -18.33 2.03 -16.90
CA ASP A 237 -19.10 0.87 -17.35
C ASP A 237 -19.30 0.97 -18.87
N PRO A 238 -18.69 0.06 -19.67
CA PRO A 238 -18.88 0.02 -21.13
C PRO A 238 -20.34 -0.19 -21.55
N TYR A 239 -21.14 -0.82 -20.68
CA TYR A 239 -22.54 -1.15 -20.96
C TYR A 239 -23.52 -0.10 -20.42
N GLY A 240 -23.04 1.07 -20.00
CA GLY A 240 -23.90 2.20 -19.64
C GLY A 240 -24.82 1.97 -18.44
N GLY A 241 -24.49 1.05 -17.53
CA GLY A 241 -25.32 0.74 -16.36
C GLY A 241 -26.53 -0.15 -16.64
N HIS A 242 -26.54 -0.89 -17.76
CA HIS A 242 -27.61 -1.85 -18.06
C HIS A 242 -27.80 -2.85 -16.91
N ALA A 243 -29.04 -3.03 -16.43
CA ALA A 243 -29.33 -3.72 -15.17
C ALA A 243 -28.83 -5.19 -15.10
N GLU A 244 -28.75 -5.86 -16.25
CA GLU A 244 -28.39 -7.29 -16.35
C GLU A 244 -26.95 -7.55 -16.84
N LEU A 245 -26.34 -6.59 -17.55
CA LEU A 245 -25.02 -6.75 -18.20
C LEU A 245 -23.95 -5.80 -17.65
N GLY A 246 -24.37 -4.64 -17.14
CA GLY A 246 -23.49 -3.61 -16.62
C GLY A 246 -23.05 -3.87 -15.19
N THR A 247 -21.90 -3.30 -14.82
CA THR A 247 -21.44 -3.40 -13.44
C THR A 247 -22.12 -2.33 -12.58
N GLN A 248 -22.79 -2.76 -11.51
CA GLN A 248 -23.52 -1.84 -10.64
C GLN A 248 -22.61 -0.73 -10.06
N PRO A 249 -23.11 0.52 -9.91
CA PRO A 249 -22.29 1.66 -9.48
C PRO A 249 -21.46 1.45 -8.22
N TYR A 250 -22.05 0.85 -7.17
CA TYR A 250 -21.35 0.60 -5.90
C TYR A 250 -20.11 -0.30 -6.07
N ALA A 251 -20.13 -1.22 -7.03
CA ALA A 251 -19.03 -2.12 -7.31
C ALA A 251 -17.89 -1.45 -8.11
N ARG A 252 -18.18 -0.33 -8.78
CA ARG A 252 -17.22 0.41 -9.63
C ARG A 252 -16.38 1.44 -8.86
N VAL A 253 -16.75 1.76 -7.62
CA VAL A 253 -16.05 2.75 -6.76
C VAL A 253 -14.65 2.25 -6.40
N VAL A 254 -13.64 3.10 -6.55
CA VAL A 254 -12.23 2.83 -6.24
C VAL A 254 -11.78 3.82 -5.15
N PRO A 255 -11.12 3.35 -4.07
CA PRO A 255 -10.61 4.25 -3.05
C PRO A 255 -9.46 5.11 -3.61
N GLY A 256 -9.32 6.30 -3.05
CA GLY A 256 -8.10 7.10 -3.19
C GLY A 256 -7.14 6.86 -2.04
N ALA A 257 -5.89 7.28 -2.18
CA ALA A 257 -4.85 7.21 -1.16
C ALA A 257 -5.30 7.81 0.18
N ILE A 258 -6.10 8.90 0.16
CA ILE A 258 -6.66 9.50 1.38
C ILE A 258 -7.59 8.54 2.15
N HIS A 259 -8.32 7.68 1.43
CA HIS A 259 -9.25 6.71 2.00
C HIS A 259 -8.52 5.47 2.48
N GLU A 260 -7.54 5.00 1.72
CA GLU A 260 -6.67 3.90 2.11
C GLU A 260 -5.87 4.23 3.38
N ALA A 261 -5.46 5.49 3.52
CA ALA A 261 -4.75 5.99 4.70
C ALA A 261 -5.64 6.15 5.94
N HIS A 262 -6.96 5.90 5.86
CA HIS A 262 -7.84 6.00 7.02
C HIS A 262 -7.32 5.20 8.21
N GLU A 263 -7.27 5.83 9.39
CA GLU A 263 -6.66 5.35 10.63
C GLU A 263 -5.13 5.14 10.60
N GLY A 264 -4.49 5.31 9.45
CA GLY A 264 -3.05 5.24 9.25
C GLY A 264 -2.40 6.60 8.99
N VAL A 265 -1.36 6.58 8.14
CA VAL A 265 -0.54 7.74 7.72
C VAL A 265 -0.68 7.93 6.21
N LEU A 266 -0.98 9.17 5.81
CA LEU A 266 -0.82 9.63 4.44
C LEU A 266 0.51 10.38 4.33
N PHE A 267 1.45 9.82 3.58
CA PHE A 267 2.76 10.41 3.34
C PHE A 267 2.86 11.03 1.94
N ILE A 268 3.23 12.31 1.87
CA ILE A 268 3.49 13.00 0.61
C ILE A 268 4.86 13.67 0.70
N ASP A 269 5.83 13.12 -0.01
CA ASP A 269 7.08 13.83 -0.30
C ASP A 269 6.86 14.87 -1.39
N GLU A 270 7.67 15.92 -1.38
CA GLU A 270 7.59 17.03 -2.33
C GLU A 270 6.17 17.64 -2.42
N LEU A 271 5.58 18.00 -1.28
CA LEU A 271 4.20 18.52 -1.21
C LEU A 271 3.91 19.68 -2.20
N SER A 272 4.92 20.49 -2.51
CA SER A 272 4.84 21.57 -3.51
C SER A 272 4.42 21.08 -4.90
N SER A 273 4.85 19.88 -5.30
CA SER A 273 4.54 19.27 -6.60
C SER A 273 3.04 18.99 -6.80
N MET A 274 2.27 18.93 -5.72
CA MET A 274 0.85 18.58 -5.77
C MET A 274 -0.06 19.69 -6.31
N GLY A 275 0.45 20.92 -6.40
CA GLY A 275 -0.28 22.06 -6.96
C GLY A 275 -1.68 22.22 -6.37
N ARG A 276 -2.71 22.11 -7.22
CA ARG A 276 -4.12 22.30 -6.81
C ARG A 276 -4.64 21.22 -5.87
N LEU A 277 -4.04 20.01 -5.88
CA LEU A 277 -4.50 18.88 -5.07
C LEU A 277 -4.35 19.14 -3.57
N GLN A 278 -3.47 20.05 -3.17
CA GLN A 278 -3.33 20.53 -1.79
C GLN A 278 -4.64 21.04 -1.18
N ARG A 279 -5.56 21.61 -1.99
CA ARG A 279 -6.87 22.07 -1.52
C ARG A 279 -7.75 20.91 -1.07
N PHE A 280 -7.74 19.81 -1.82
CA PHE A 280 -8.53 18.62 -1.47
C PHE A 280 -7.94 17.90 -0.26
N ILE A 281 -6.61 17.88 -0.12
CA ILE A 281 -5.95 17.38 1.08
C ILE A 281 -6.40 18.18 2.31
N LEU A 282 -6.42 19.52 2.21
CA LEU A 282 -6.93 20.38 3.28
C LEU A 282 -8.38 20.04 3.66
N THR A 283 -9.27 19.88 2.68
CA THR A 283 -10.67 19.50 2.93
C THR A 283 -10.75 18.12 3.60
N ALA A 284 -10.01 17.13 3.11
CA ALA A 284 -9.98 15.78 3.68
C ALA A 284 -9.47 15.79 5.13
N MET A 285 -8.47 16.60 5.44
CA MET A 285 -7.94 16.78 6.81
C MET A 285 -8.96 17.43 7.75
N GLN A 286 -9.75 18.38 7.27
CA GLN A 286 -10.75 19.10 8.07
C GLN A 286 -11.98 18.23 8.36
N GLU A 287 -12.56 17.65 7.30
CA GLU A 287 -13.82 16.91 7.37
C GLU A 287 -13.61 15.46 7.86
N LYS A 288 -12.38 14.93 7.77
CA LYS A 288 -12.04 13.52 8.02
C LYS A 288 -12.83 12.53 7.17
N LYS A 289 -13.55 13.04 6.18
CA LYS A 289 -14.35 12.35 5.19
C LYS A 289 -14.19 13.07 3.87
N PHE A 290 -14.16 12.33 2.78
CA PHE A 290 -14.08 12.90 1.45
C PHE A 290 -14.99 12.11 0.50
N PRO A 291 -15.75 12.77 -0.39
CA PRO A 291 -16.60 12.06 -1.34
C PRO A 291 -15.77 11.44 -2.47
N ILE A 292 -16.15 10.25 -2.92
CA ILE A 292 -15.59 9.63 -4.13
C ILE A 292 -16.58 9.86 -5.27
N SER A 293 -16.12 10.41 -6.39
CA SER A 293 -16.94 10.66 -7.57
C SER A 293 -16.15 10.38 -8.84
N GLY A 294 -16.83 9.98 -9.92
CA GLY A 294 -16.17 9.79 -11.21
C GLY A 294 -15.53 11.09 -11.71
N LYS A 295 -14.23 11.07 -11.94
CA LYS A 295 -13.44 12.27 -12.31
C LYS A 295 -13.43 12.54 -13.80
N ASN A 296 -13.62 11.52 -14.64
CA ASN A 296 -13.69 11.69 -16.09
C ASN A 296 -15.12 12.08 -16.53
N PRO A 297 -15.36 13.31 -17.04
CA PRO A 297 -16.70 13.77 -17.43
C PRO A 297 -17.32 12.95 -18.57
N SER A 298 -16.48 12.37 -19.43
CA SER A 298 -16.93 11.53 -20.56
C SER A 298 -17.30 10.10 -20.13
N SER A 299 -17.07 9.73 -18.87
CA SER A 299 -17.33 8.38 -18.35
C SER A 299 -18.70 8.29 -17.70
N THR A 300 -19.36 7.13 -17.86
CA THR A 300 -20.53 6.69 -17.09
C THR A 300 -20.26 6.54 -15.58
N GLY A 301 -19.02 6.74 -15.13
CA GLY A 301 -18.68 6.89 -13.71
C GLY A 301 -18.94 8.29 -13.14
N SER A 302 -19.04 9.32 -13.98
CA SER A 302 -19.17 10.74 -13.56
C SER A 302 -20.49 11.05 -12.85
N SER A 303 -21.56 10.30 -13.15
CA SER A 303 -22.86 10.41 -12.49
C SER A 303 -22.85 9.81 -11.08
N VAL A 304 -21.92 8.88 -10.81
CA VAL A 304 -21.81 8.16 -9.55
C VAL A 304 -21.04 9.00 -8.54
N ARG A 305 -21.61 9.14 -7.35
CA ARG A 305 -20.96 9.80 -6.21
C ARG A 305 -21.30 9.10 -4.91
N VAL A 306 -20.28 8.84 -4.11
CA VAL A 306 -20.40 8.32 -2.75
C VAL A 306 -20.00 9.41 -1.79
N ASP A 307 -20.92 9.83 -0.94
CA ASP A 307 -20.66 10.85 0.06
C ASP A 307 -20.12 10.26 1.37
N GLY A 308 -19.36 11.06 2.10
CA GLY A 308 -18.97 10.77 3.48
C GLY A 308 -18.01 9.59 3.65
N VAL A 309 -17.18 9.27 2.66
CA VAL A 309 -16.20 8.18 2.78
C VAL A 309 -15.10 8.56 3.78
N PRO A 310 -14.86 7.77 4.84
CA PRO A 310 -13.87 8.10 5.86
C PRO A 310 -12.44 8.22 5.33
N CYS A 311 -11.74 9.26 5.76
CA CYS A 311 -10.34 9.53 5.45
C CYS A 311 -9.63 10.18 6.65
N ASN A 312 -9.85 9.66 7.86
CA ASN A 312 -9.17 10.11 9.09
C ASN A 312 -7.72 9.58 9.17
N PHE A 313 -6.80 10.17 8.41
CA PHE A 313 -5.37 9.83 8.42
C PHE A 313 -4.55 10.83 9.25
N ILE A 314 -3.38 10.41 9.71
CA ILE A 314 -2.32 11.32 10.16
C ILE A 314 -1.60 11.83 8.92
N PHE A 315 -1.62 13.14 8.68
CA PHE A 315 -0.93 13.72 7.54
C PHE A 315 0.54 13.94 7.86
N VAL A 316 1.43 13.27 7.12
CA VAL A 316 2.87 13.51 7.18
C VAL A 316 3.32 13.98 5.81
N SER A 317 3.83 15.21 5.72
CA SER A 317 4.34 15.76 4.47
C SER A 317 5.82 16.07 4.57
N ALA A 318 6.49 16.04 3.44
CA ALA A 318 7.91 16.31 3.32
C ALA A 318 8.18 17.28 2.17
N LEU A 319 9.20 18.12 2.34
CA LEU A 319 9.65 19.06 1.32
C LEU A 319 11.10 19.51 1.54
N ASN A 320 11.70 19.99 0.46
CA ASN A 320 12.98 20.67 0.53
C ASN A 320 12.78 22.12 1.00
N ILE A 321 13.85 22.70 1.52
CA ILE A 321 13.83 24.06 2.09
C ILE A 321 13.40 25.09 1.04
N ASN A 322 13.89 24.95 -0.20
CA ASN A 322 13.60 25.87 -1.30
C ASN A 322 12.13 25.79 -1.78
N ASP A 323 11.47 24.67 -1.54
CA ASP A 323 10.12 24.40 -2.03
C ASP A 323 9.03 24.85 -1.03
N LEU A 324 9.42 25.41 0.12
CA LEU A 324 8.51 25.81 1.19
C LEU A 324 7.48 26.87 0.74
N ALA A 325 7.85 27.73 -0.20
CA ALA A 325 6.94 28.73 -0.78
C ALA A 325 5.83 28.10 -1.65
N GLY A 326 6.01 26.86 -2.09
CA GLY A 326 5.04 26.13 -2.93
C GLY A 326 3.87 25.51 -2.15
N ILE A 327 3.82 25.65 -0.82
CA ILE A 327 2.71 25.16 -0.02
C ILE A 327 1.58 26.19 0.00
N LEU A 328 0.36 25.72 -0.24
CA LEU A 328 -0.86 26.49 -0.10
C LEU A 328 -0.95 27.06 1.34
N PRO A 329 -1.00 28.39 1.54
CA PRO A 329 -0.95 28.97 2.89
C PRO A 329 -2.04 28.46 3.85
N PRO A 330 -3.31 28.25 3.41
CA PRO A 330 -4.32 27.56 4.22
C PRO A 330 -3.93 26.15 4.71
N LEU A 331 -3.26 25.35 3.87
CA LEU A 331 -2.82 24.01 4.24
C LEU A 331 -1.69 24.08 5.27
N ARG A 332 -0.70 24.94 5.03
CA ARG A 332 0.40 25.14 5.98
C ARG A 332 -0.09 25.65 7.33
N SER A 333 -0.97 26.64 7.33
CA SER A 333 -1.58 27.17 8.56
C SER A 333 -2.30 26.08 9.35
N ARG A 334 -2.98 25.15 8.67
CA ARG A 334 -3.62 23.99 9.30
C ARG A 334 -2.60 23.02 9.89
N ILE A 335 -1.50 22.73 9.20
CA ILE A 335 -0.45 21.86 9.72
C ILE A 335 0.23 22.48 10.94
N ALA A 336 0.54 23.78 10.90
CA ALA A 336 1.16 24.49 12.01
C ALA A 336 0.21 24.64 13.22
N GLY A 337 -1.08 24.85 12.98
CA GLY A 337 -2.07 25.01 14.05
C GLY A 337 -2.47 23.70 14.75
N ASP A 338 -2.58 22.60 13.99
CA ASP A 338 -3.04 21.29 14.47
C ASP A 338 -1.94 20.21 14.47
N GLY A 339 -0.67 20.61 14.36
CA GLY A 339 0.46 19.72 14.14
C GLY A 339 1.81 20.35 14.43
N TYR A 340 2.84 19.88 13.75
CA TYR A 340 4.22 20.31 13.95
C TYR A 340 4.92 20.52 12.61
N GLU A 341 5.76 21.55 12.53
CA GLU A 341 6.75 21.73 11.45
C GLU A 341 8.13 21.44 12.04
N VAL A 342 8.92 20.61 11.37
CA VAL A 342 10.25 20.21 11.84
C VAL A 342 11.25 20.42 10.71
N LEU A 343 12.27 21.22 11.00
CA LEU A 343 13.46 21.31 10.16
C LEU A 343 14.40 20.18 10.56
N LEU A 344 14.79 19.33 9.60
CA LEU A 344 15.66 18.20 9.83
C LEU A 344 17.13 18.60 9.80
N ASN A 345 17.92 17.96 10.66
CA ASN A 345 19.36 18.17 10.74
C ASN A 345 20.06 17.63 9.48
N THR A 346 21.10 18.31 9.01
CA THR A 346 21.96 17.83 7.91
C THR A 346 23.21 17.12 8.41
N HIS A 347 23.56 17.31 9.68
CA HIS A 347 24.73 16.74 10.34
C HIS A 347 24.44 16.48 11.83
N MET A 348 25.26 15.63 12.45
CA MET A 348 25.27 15.37 13.90
C MET A 348 26.70 15.41 14.41
N GLY A 349 26.93 15.77 15.68
CA GLY A 349 28.29 15.82 16.23
C GLY A 349 29.03 14.48 16.17
N ASP A 350 30.34 14.50 15.97
CA ASP A 350 31.15 13.28 15.88
C ASP A 350 31.47 12.70 17.27
N THR A 351 30.51 11.97 17.85
CA THR A 351 30.65 11.26 19.13
C THR A 351 30.68 9.76 18.93
N LYS A 352 31.17 9.01 19.93
CA LYS A 352 31.15 7.53 19.90
C LYS A 352 29.74 6.99 19.63
N GLU A 353 28.74 7.53 20.33
CA GLU A 353 27.33 7.14 20.14
C GLU A 353 26.83 7.40 18.71
N ASN A 354 27.20 8.53 18.10
CA ASN A 354 26.80 8.86 16.72
C ASN A 354 27.54 8.01 15.67
N ARG A 355 28.78 7.59 15.97
CA ARG A 355 29.49 6.59 15.14
C ARG A 355 28.80 5.24 15.22
N ASP A 356 28.40 4.79 16.41
CA ASP A 356 27.64 3.54 16.58
C ASP A 356 26.29 3.59 15.82
N ARG A 357 25.63 4.77 15.79
CA ARG A 357 24.44 5.01 14.97
C ARG A 357 24.71 4.92 13.45
N LEU A 358 25.88 5.33 12.97
CA LEU A 358 26.26 5.12 11.57
C LEU A 358 26.56 3.63 11.27
N LEU A 359 27.11 2.88 12.22
CA LEU A 359 27.25 1.42 12.09
C LEU A 359 25.88 0.76 12.00
N GLN A 360 24.94 1.20 12.84
CA GLN A 360 23.54 0.79 12.78
C GLN A 360 22.93 1.11 11.40
N PHE A 361 23.14 2.30 10.86
CA PHE A 361 22.70 2.66 9.52
C PHE A 361 23.27 1.72 8.45
N MET A 362 24.57 1.46 8.48
CA MET A 362 25.22 0.54 7.53
C MET A 362 24.60 -0.85 7.61
N ARG A 363 24.39 -1.34 8.84
CA ARG A 363 23.73 -2.62 9.10
C ARG A 363 22.31 -2.68 8.55
N GLN A 364 21.51 -1.63 8.78
CA GLN A 364 20.14 -1.53 8.30
C GLN A 364 20.05 -1.51 6.76
N GLU A 365 20.95 -0.79 6.09
CA GLU A 365 20.97 -0.73 4.63
C GLU A 365 21.34 -2.08 4.01
N ILE A 366 22.28 -2.82 4.62
CA ILE A 366 22.64 -4.19 4.21
C ILE A 366 21.46 -5.16 4.35
N GLU A 367 20.76 -5.17 5.50
CA GLU A 367 19.54 -6.00 5.67
C GLU A 367 18.46 -5.66 4.65
N LYS A 368 18.22 -4.36 4.46
CA LYS A 368 17.15 -3.87 3.61
C LYS A 368 17.39 -4.23 2.14
N ASP A 369 18.65 -4.28 1.71
CA ASP A 369 19.02 -4.70 0.37
C ASP A 369 18.92 -6.23 0.21
N GLY A 370 19.44 -6.99 1.18
CA GLY A 370 19.33 -8.45 1.25
C GLY A 370 20.17 -9.22 0.23
N ARG A 371 20.91 -8.54 -0.66
CA ARG A 371 21.75 -9.17 -1.70
C ARG A 371 23.24 -9.00 -1.46
N ILE A 372 23.62 -7.99 -0.67
CA ILE A 372 25.01 -7.64 -0.39
C ILE A 372 25.51 -8.28 0.92
N PRO A 373 26.80 -8.66 1.02
CA PRO A 373 27.36 -9.24 2.23
C PRO A 373 27.52 -8.20 3.35
N HIS A 374 27.77 -8.69 4.57
CA HIS A 374 28.12 -7.85 5.71
C HIS A 374 29.49 -7.20 5.54
N ALA A 375 29.76 -6.15 6.30
CA ALA A 375 31.02 -5.42 6.23
C ALA A 375 31.92 -5.74 7.43
N ASN A 376 33.23 -5.66 7.22
CA ASN A 376 34.23 -5.77 8.28
C ASN A 376 34.47 -4.42 8.99
N GLU A 377 35.28 -4.45 10.05
CA GLU A 377 35.62 -3.27 10.87
C GLU A 377 36.28 -2.15 10.03
N ASP A 378 37.24 -2.50 9.17
CA ASP A 378 37.96 -1.53 8.33
C ASP A 378 37.03 -0.81 7.34
N ALA A 379 36.09 -1.53 6.72
CA ALA A 379 35.10 -0.97 5.82
C ALA A 379 34.17 0.01 6.56
N ALA A 380 33.76 -0.36 7.77
CA ALA A 380 32.89 0.46 8.59
C ALA A 380 33.58 1.76 9.05
N HIS A 381 34.85 1.68 9.47
CA HIS A 381 35.66 2.86 9.76
C HIS A 381 35.82 3.78 8.55
N THR A 382 36.09 3.21 7.38
CA THR A 382 36.25 3.97 6.13
C THR A 382 34.95 4.71 5.77
N LEU A 383 33.79 4.10 5.99
CA LEU A 383 32.50 4.74 5.78
C LEU A 383 32.25 5.91 6.77
N ILE A 384 32.66 5.77 8.03
CA ILE A 384 32.56 6.84 9.04
C ILE A 384 33.46 8.03 8.67
N GLU A 385 34.68 7.76 8.20
CA GLU A 385 35.60 8.81 7.71
C GLU A 385 35.00 9.57 6.53
N GLU A 386 34.40 8.86 5.57
CA GLU A 386 33.68 9.47 4.46
C GLU A 386 32.49 10.31 4.94
N ALA A 387 31.75 9.85 5.95
CA ALA A 387 30.66 10.62 6.54
C ALA A 387 31.13 11.92 7.20
N ARG A 388 32.30 11.90 7.86
CA ARG A 388 32.95 13.10 8.43
C ARG A 388 33.40 14.05 7.32
N LYS A 389 34.06 13.53 6.29
CA LYS A 389 34.52 14.31 5.14
C LYS A 389 33.37 15.06 4.47
N ARG A 390 32.26 14.37 4.18
CA ARG A 390 31.06 14.98 3.57
C ARG A 390 30.43 16.08 4.43
N ALA A 391 30.43 15.92 5.76
CA ALA A 391 29.92 16.96 6.65
C ALA A 391 30.77 18.24 6.56
N GLY A 392 32.09 18.09 6.51
CA GLY A 392 33.02 19.20 6.34
C GLY A 392 32.90 19.89 4.99
N GLU A 393 32.79 19.13 3.89
CA GLU A 393 32.79 19.69 2.53
C GLU A 393 31.43 20.29 2.11
N ILE A 394 30.32 19.66 2.51
CA ILE A 394 28.97 20.04 2.04
C ILE A 394 28.30 21.01 3.02
N ASP A 395 28.40 20.73 4.31
CA ASP A 395 27.67 21.44 5.37
C ASP A 395 28.60 22.37 6.19
N ASN A 396 29.88 22.52 5.80
CA ASN A 396 30.91 23.29 6.52
C ASN A 396 31.06 22.90 8.00
N ALA A 397 30.85 21.61 8.32
CA ALA A 397 30.83 21.09 9.68
C ALA A 397 31.96 20.07 9.91
N HIS A 398 33.13 20.54 10.33
CA HIS A 398 34.36 19.73 10.41
C HIS A 398 34.37 18.69 11.55
N ASP A 399 33.70 18.95 12.68
CA ASP A 399 33.60 18.04 13.83
C ASP A 399 32.26 17.27 13.86
N SER A 400 31.70 17.00 12.68
CA SER A 400 30.38 16.39 12.53
C SER A 400 30.39 15.24 11.53
N LEU A 401 29.32 14.43 11.59
CA LEU A 401 29.02 13.35 10.67
C LEU A 401 27.80 13.75 9.84
N THR A 402 27.82 13.48 8.54
CA THR A 402 26.70 13.84 7.65
C THR A 402 25.46 12.99 7.94
N LEU A 403 24.29 13.62 7.88
CA LEU A 403 22.99 12.96 7.90
C LEU A 403 22.36 12.88 6.50
N ARG A 404 23.11 13.20 5.44
CA ARG A 404 22.69 13.00 4.05
C ARG A 404 22.88 11.52 3.65
N LEU A 405 22.21 10.65 4.40
CA LEU A 405 22.41 9.21 4.42
C LEU A 405 22.12 8.54 3.07
N ARG A 406 21.25 9.12 2.22
CA ARG A 406 21.02 8.57 0.86
C ARG A 406 22.31 8.47 0.04
N GLY A 407 23.20 9.46 0.16
CA GLY A 407 24.49 9.43 -0.54
C GLY A 407 25.41 8.34 0.00
N LEU A 408 25.38 8.07 1.32
CA LEU A 408 26.16 7.00 1.95
C LEU A 408 25.56 5.61 1.65
N SER A 409 24.24 5.49 1.59
CA SER A 409 23.53 4.27 1.13
C SER A 409 24.00 3.87 -0.28
N GLY A 410 24.15 4.83 -1.19
CA GLY A 410 24.71 4.57 -2.52
C GLY A 410 26.13 3.99 -2.48
N VAL A 411 26.99 4.48 -1.58
CA VAL A 411 28.36 3.94 -1.40
C VAL A 411 28.30 2.50 -0.88
N ILE A 412 27.47 2.24 0.13
CA ILE A 412 27.32 0.89 0.73
C ILE A 412 26.86 -0.12 -0.32
N LYS A 413 25.84 0.22 -1.11
CA LYS A 413 25.30 -0.67 -2.15
C LYS A 413 26.33 -0.97 -3.23
N LEU A 414 26.99 0.07 -3.75
CA LEU A 414 28.02 -0.11 -4.77
C LEU A 414 29.21 -0.93 -4.23
N ALA A 415 29.63 -0.72 -2.99
CA ALA A 415 30.68 -1.52 -2.36
C ALA A 415 30.25 -2.97 -2.18
N GLY A 416 28.99 -3.20 -1.82
CA GLY A 416 28.38 -4.53 -1.75
C GLY A 416 28.35 -5.24 -3.10
N ASP A 417 27.92 -4.55 -4.15
CA ASP A 417 27.90 -5.09 -5.52
C ASP A 417 29.30 -5.47 -5.99
N LEU A 418 30.31 -4.64 -5.71
CA LEU A 418 31.72 -4.94 -6.00
C LEU A 418 32.20 -6.18 -5.23
N ALA A 419 31.85 -6.29 -3.94
CA ALA A 419 32.21 -7.45 -3.12
C ALA A 419 31.59 -8.74 -3.68
N VAL A 420 30.32 -8.70 -4.07
CA VAL A 420 29.62 -9.84 -4.69
C VAL A 420 30.26 -10.22 -6.02
N PHE A 421 30.60 -9.22 -6.86
CA PHE A 421 31.26 -9.44 -8.14
C PHE A 421 32.63 -10.11 -7.99
N GLU A 422 33.40 -9.75 -6.95
CA GLU A 422 34.69 -10.36 -6.64
C GLU A 422 34.58 -11.73 -5.92
N GLY A 423 33.37 -12.15 -5.56
CA GLY A 423 33.14 -13.36 -4.75
C GLY A 423 33.63 -13.24 -3.30
N ALA A 424 33.76 -12.01 -2.79
CA ALA A 424 34.17 -11.75 -1.41
C ALA A 424 33.02 -12.06 -0.43
N GLN A 425 33.37 -12.66 0.72
CA GLN A 425 32.39 -12.98 1.77
C GLN A 425 31.95 -11.77 2.58
N LEU A 426 32.77 -10.71 2.61
CA LEU A 426 32.53 -9.48 3.36
C LEU A 426 32.89 -8.25 2.51
N ILE A 427 32.23 -7.13 2.82
CA ILE A 427 32.64 -5.82 2.32
C ILE A 427 33.88 -5.39 3.11
N GLU A 428 34.98 -5.23 2.40
CA GLU A 428 36.27 -4.75 2.91
C GLU A 428 36.51 -3.28 2.55
N LYS A 429 37.52 -2.68 3.17
CA LYS A 429 37.96 -1.30 2.92
C LYS A 429 38.14 -1.00 1.42
N LYS A 430 38.76 -1.90 0.67
CA LYS A 430 39.01 -1.73 -0.78
C LYS A 430 37.72 -1.48 -1.56
N HIS A 431 36.63 -2.17 -1.22
CA HIS A 431 35.35 -2.02 -1.92
C HIS A 431 34.72 -0.66 -1.61
N ILE A 432 34.80 -0.19 -0.36
CA ILE A 432 34.28 1.12 0.04
C ILE A 432 35.07 2.24 -0.63
N THR A 433 36.41 2.17 -0.63
CA THR A 433 37.25 3.18 -1.29
C THR A 433 36.94 3.27 -2.78
N LEU A 434 36.87 2.14 -3.48
CA LEU A 434 36.49 2.09 -4.90
C LEU A 434 35.05 2.59 -5.12
N ALA A 435 34.13 2.29 -4.21
CA ALA A 435 32.76 2.78 -4.30
C ALA A 435 32.68 4.30 -4.11
N ILE A 436 33.46 4.90 -3.22
CA ILE A 436 33.53 6.36 -3.05
C ILE A 436 34.04 7.02 -4.34
N GLU A 437 35.09 6.46 -4.96
CA GLU A 437 35.63 6.98 -6.21
C GLU A 437 34.63 6.90 -7.37
N LYS A 438 33.85 5.81 -7.44
CA LYS A 438 32.89 5.55 -8.52
C LYS A 438 31.50 6.13 -8.30
N ASN A 439 31.10 6.37 -7.05
CA ASN A 439 29.80 6.94 -6.69
C ASN A 439 29.80 8.47 -6.83
N ARG A 440 30.21 8.93 -8.02
CA ARG A 440 30.18 10.34 -8.43
C ARG A 440 28.88 10.62 -9.16
N SER A 441 28.31 11.79 -8.93
CA SER A 441 27.14 12.24 -9.68
C SER A 441 27.45 12.35 -11.19
N VAL A 442 26.43 12.28 -12.04
CA VAL A 442 26.63 12.44 -13.50
C VAL A 442 27.24 13.82 -13.77
N GLU A 443 26.83 14.83 -13.02
CA GLU A 443 27.36 16.18 -13.07
C GLU A 443 28.86 16.24 -12.77
N GLU A 444 29.33 15.53 -11.74
CA GLU A 444 30.77 15.40 -11.43
C GLU A 444 31.53 14.65 -12.53
N GLN A 445 30.96 13.55 -13.05
CA GLN A 445 31.57 12.79 -14.14
C GLN A 445 31.67 13.62 -15.42
N LEU A 446 30.65 14.44 -15.71
CA LEU A 446 30.66 15.37 -16.84
C LEU A 446 31.69 16.47 -16.66
N HIS A 447 31.83 17.01 -15.44
CA HIS A 447 32.84 18.00 -15.13
C HIS A 447 34.25 17.44 -15.29
N GLU A 448 34.51 16.21 -14.86
CA GLU A 448 35.82 15.57 -15.01
C GLU A 448 36.13 15.21 -16.47
N LYS A 449 35.15 14.65 -17.20
CA LYS A 449 35.34 14.17 -18.57
C LYS A 449 35.32 15.28 -19.63
N TYR A 450 34.54 16.34 -19.42
CA TYR A 450 34.32 17.41 -20.41
C TYR A 450 34.61 18.81 -19.87
N GLY A 451 34.99 18.96 -18.58
CA GLY A 451 35.23 20.25 -17.94
C GLY A 451 33.96 20.99 -17.52
N SER A 452 32.83 20.84 -18.25
CA SER A 452 31.54 21.39 -17.85
C SER A 452 30.38 20.69 -18.56
N ALA A 453 29.20 20.73 -17.96
CA ALA A 453 27.97 20.21 -18.58
C ALA A 453 27.66 20.88 -19.95
N PHE A 454 28.03 22.16 -20.09
CA PHE A 454 27.88 22.90 -21.35
C PHE A 454 28.79 22.34 -22.46
N LYS A 455 30.07 22.04 -22.16
CA LYS A 455 31.00 21.44 -23.12
C LYS A 455 30.59 20.02 -23.51
N ALA A 456 30.06 19.25 -22.56
CA ALA A 456 29.51 17.93 -22.86
C ALA A 456 28.32 18.03 -23.83
N GLY A 457 27.39 18.95 -23.61
CA GLY A 457 26.25 19.19 -24.51
C GLY A 457 26.68 19.60 -25.93
N MET A 458 27.73 20.41 -26.07
CA MET A 458 28.29 20.75 -27.39
C MET A 458 28.94 19.56 -28.10
N SER A 459 29.57 18.64 -27.36
CA SER A 459 30.12 17.41 -27.93
C SER A 459 29.03 16.44 -28.45
N ASP A 460 27.87 16.40 -27.79
CA ASP A 460 26.71 15.61 -28.22
C ASP A 460 26.02 16.21 -29.46
N LEU A 461 25.91 17.54 -29.52
CA LEU A 461 25.37 18.27 -30.67
C LEU A 461 26.24 18.07 -31.93
N SER A 462 27.55 18.15 -31.78
CA SER A 462 28.48 17.90 -32.90
C SER A 462 28.47 16.45 -33.38
N PHE A 463 28.18 15.48 -32.51
CA PHE A 463 27.94 14.08 -32.90
C PHE A 463 26.61 13.89 -33.66
N ARG A 464 25.55 14.62 -33.29
CA ARG A 464 24.26 14.61 -34.00
C ARG A 464 24.37 15.23 -35.40
N GLU A 465 25.02 16.38 -35.52
CA GLU A 465 25.27 17.02 -36.83
C GLU A 465 26.13 16.14 -37.76
N GLY A 466 27.08 15.38 -37.21
CA GLY A 466 27.87 14.40 -37.96
C GLY A 466 27.07 13.20 -38.46
N ARG A 467 26.01 12.80 -37.74
CA ARG A 467 25.09 11.71 -38.15
C ARG A 467 24.09 12.17 -39.20
N GLU A 468 23.54 13.37 -39.08
CA GLU A 468 22.63 13.94 -40.08
C GLU A 468 23.35 14.15 -41.42
N ARG A 469 24.61 14.60 -41.40
CA ARG A 469 25.44 14.69 -42.62
C ARG A 469 25.80 13.33 -43.22
N ALA A 470 25.81 12.25 -42.44
CA ALA A 470 26.09 10.90 -42.94
C ALA A 470 24.84 10.22 -43.50
N SER A 471 23.64 10.57 -43.02
CA SER A 471 22.36 10.09 -43.57
C SER A 471 21.93 10.79 -44.86
N ASP A 472 22.45 12.00 -45.13
CA ASP A 472 22.19 12.73 -46.37
C ASP A 472 23.12 12.31 -47.54
N ILE A 473 24.02 11.35 -47.32
CA ILE A 473 25.01 10.86 -48.32
C ILE A 473 24.69 9.42 -48.81
N THR A 474 23.58 8.83 -48.36
CA THR A 474 23.04 7.55 -48.88
C THR A 474 21.66 7.77 -49.45
#